data_AF-A0A1Y1YVP0-F1
#
_entry.id   AF-A0A1Y1YVP0-F1
#
_cell.length_a   1.000
_cell.length_b   1.000
_cell.length_c   1.000
_cell.angle_alpha   90.00
_cell.angle_beta   90.00
_cell.angle_gamma   90.00
#
_symmetry.space_group_name_H-M   'P 1'
#
loop_
_entity.id
_entity.type
_entity.pdbx_description
1 polymer ?
#
loop_
_entity_poly.entity_id
_entity_poly.type
_entity_poly.pdbx_seq_one_letter_code
_entity_poly.pdbx_strand_id
1 'polypeptide(L)'
;MAILNCLSLKQVQNLKQTWQFVNPKAKATLEHLYRFMDPNNNFREYREKLKRLSQEQIIATVPFLGESTFVYVELLLQDYEGKPEFDASEMIEEVETFQHTYNISPIPEIQAFIDLCLREHGHQKDFDRLAIMLDEDVNDENLYLFMLGNPRLTV
;
A
#
# COMPACT_ATOMS: atom_id res chain seq x y z
N MET A 1 2.55 -2.03 0.06
CA MET A 1 2.87 -0.65 -0.37
C MET A 1 1.69 0.28 -0.33
N ALA A 2 0.54 -0.06 -0.94
CA ALA A 2 -0.64 0.81 -1.02
C ALA A 2 -1.05 1.47 0.32
N ILE A 3 -1.19 0.68 1.39
CA ILE A 3 -1.58 1.19 2.71
C ILE A 3 -0.51 2.14 3.31
N LEU A 4 0.77 1.78 3.20
CA LEU A 4 1.87 2.63 3.70
C LEU A 4 1.91 3.96 2.95
N ASN A 5 1.76 3.94 1.64
CA ASN A 5 1.71 5.16 0.83
C ASN A 5 0.53 6.04 1.25
N CYS A 6 -0.66 5.46 1.48
CA CYS A 6 -1.82 6.18 1.99
C CYS A 6 -1.54 6.85 3.34
N LEU A 7 -0.93 6.12 4.29
CA LEU A 7 -0.57 6.69 5.58
C LEU A 7 0.48 7.80 5.47
N SER A 8 1.34 7.78 4.45
CA SER A 8 2.36 8.80 4.21
C SER A 8 1.83 10.07 3.52
N LEU A 9 0.57 10.05 3.07
CA LEU A 9 -0.06 11.21 2.43
C LEU A 9 -0.08 12.40 3.39
N LYS A 10 0.22 13.59 2.85
CA LYS A 10 0.27 14.84 3.63
C LYS A 10 -1.03 15.08 4.40
N GLN A 11 -2.16 14.77 3.79
CA GLN A 11 -3.50 14.90 4.36
C GLN A 11 -3.63 14.11 5.66
N VAL A 12 -3.11 12.88 5.69
CA VAL A 12 -3.12 12.02 6.88
C VAL A 12 -2.05 12.46 7.88
N GLN A 13 -0.85 12.82 7.41
CA GLN A 13 0.25 13.28 8.27
C GLN A 13 -0.07 14.59 9.00
N ASN A 14 -0.92 15.44 8.41
CA ASN A 14 -1.30 16.72 8.99
C ASN A 14 -2.33 16.61 10.12
N LEU A 15 -2.97 15.45 10.33
CA LEU A 15 -3.94 15.21 11.42
C LEU A 15 -3.23 15.08 12.79
N LYS A 16 -2.68 16.19 13.28
CA LYS A 16 -1.79 16.21 14.45
C LYS A 16 -2.49 15.67 15.70
N GLN A 17 -3.75 16.02 15.89
CA GLN A 17 -4.54 15.56 17.02
C GLN A 17 -4.71 14.03 16.99
N THR A 18 -5.08 13.46 15.84
CA THR A 18 -5.23 12.01 15.67
C THR A 18 -3.93 11.29 15.99
N TRP A 19 -2.80 11.78 15.49
CA TRP A 19 -1.50 11.17 15.77
C TRP A 19 -1.14 11.22 17.27
N GLN A 20 -1.60 12.18 18.06
CA GLN A 20 -1.32 12.20 19.50
C GLN A 20 -1.92 10.99 20.24
N PHE A 21 -3.06 10.47 19.78
CA PHE A 21 -3.72 9.31 20.37
C PHE A 21 -3.18 7.97 19.88
N VAL A 22 -2.35 7.96 18.82
CA VAL A 22 -1.74 6.72 18.32
C VAL A 22 -0.63 6.26 19.28
N ASN A 23 -0.70 4.99 19.67
CA ASN A 23 0.28 4.35 20.55
C ASN A 23 1.73 4.55 20.05
N PRO A 24 2.67 4.99 20.91
CA PRO A 24 4.08 5.18 20.54
C PRO A 24 4.73 3.94 19.90
N LYS A 25 4.38 2.73 20.37
CA LYS A 25 4.87 1.47 19.78
C LYS A 25 4.40 1.31 18.34
N ALA A 26 3.14 1.65 18.06
CA ALA A 26 2.58 1.58 16.71
C ALA A 26 3.25 2.61 15.78
N LYS A 27 3.53 3.82 16.27
CA LYS A 27 4.32 4.82 15.53
C LYS A 27 5.72 4.32 15.19
N ALA A 28 6.43 3.73 16.16
CA ALA A 28 7.75 3.17 15.93
C ALA A 28 7.72 2.03 14.90
N THR A 29 6.69 1.17 14.93
CA THR A 29 6.48 0.14 13.90
C THR A 29 6.23 0.76 12.53
N LEU A 30 5.42 1.81 12.44
CA LEU A 30 5.15 2.50 11.18
C LEU A 30 6.43 3.16 10.61
N GLU A 31 7.23 3.83 11.43
CA GLU A 31 8.53 4.40 11.02
C GLU A 31 9.49 3.34 10.51
N HIS A 32 9.56 2.18 11.19
CA HIS A 32 10.34 1.04 10.73
C HIS A 32 9.84 0.54 9.38
N LEU A 33 8.53 0.43 9.17
CA LEU A 33 7.95 0.01 7.89
C LEU A 33 8.26 0.99 6.76
N TYR A 34 8.28 2.31 7.03
CA TYR A 34 8.70 3.31 6.05
C TYR A 34 10.17 3.15 5.63
N ARG A 35 11.07 2.89 6.58
CA ARG A 35 12.49 2.63 6.26
C ARG A 35 12.68 1.32 5.49
N PHE A 36 11.96 0.28 5.92
CA PHE A 36 12.02 -1.04 5.30
C PHE A 36 11.58 -1.00 3.82
N MET A 37 10.56 -0.18 3.51
CA MET A 37 10.02 0.01 2.16
C MET A 37 10.49 1.31 1.49
N ASP A 38 11.71 1.79 1.80
CA ASP A 38 12.22 3.07 1.28
C ASP A 38 12.57 2.99 -0.23
N PRO A 39 11.84 3.72 -1.11
CA PRO A 39 12.15 3.75 -2.53
C PRO A 39 13.45 4.49 -2.85
N ASN A 40 13.88 5.45 -2.03
CA ASN A 40 15.08 6.27 -2.30
C ASN A 40 16.36 5.46 -2.22
N ASN A 41 16.34 4.38 -1.44
CA ASN A 41 17.43 3.42 -1.34
C ASN A 41 17.15 2.17 -2.18
N ASN A 42 16.34 2.31 -3.24
CA ASN A 42 16.00 1.22 -4.15
C ASN A 42 15.54 -0.03 -3.36
N PHE A 43 14.68 0.17 -2.34
CA PHE A 43 14.14 -0.88 -1.48
C PHE A 43 15.18 -1.88 -0.93
N ARG A 44 16.40 -1.42 -0.63
CA ARG A 44 17.54 -2.29 -0.29
C ARG A 44 17.25 -3.26 0.85
N GLU A 45 16.65 -2.79 1.95
CA GLU A 45 16.33 -3.65 3.10
C GLU A 45 15.27 -4.71 2.75
N TYR A 46 14.26 -4.32 1.98
CA TYR A 46 13.26 -5.22 1.45
C TYR A 46 13.88 -6.30 0.54
N ARG A 47 14.74 -5.90 -0.41
CA ARG A 47 15.45 -6.82 -1.32
C ARG A 47 16.34 -7.80 -0.57
N GLU A 48 17.13 -7.30 0.40
CA GLU A 48 17.99 -8.14 1.24
C GLU A 48 17.20 -9.15 2.07
N LYS A 49 16.01 -8.78 2.52
CA LYS A 49 15.13 -9.68 3.25
C LYS A 49 14.51 -10.72 2.33
N LEU A 50 14.05 -10.33 1.14
CA LEU A 50 13.52 -11.26 0.14
C LEU A 50 14.53 -12.34 -0.24
N LYS A 51 15.81 -11.98 -0.47
CA LYS A 51 16.88 -12.94 -0.80
C LYS A 51 17.11 -14.03 0.26
N ARG A 52 16.68 -13.79 1.50
CA ARG A 52 16.87 -14.71 2.64
C ARG A 52 15.66 -15.61 2.90
N LEU A 53 14.54 -15.34 2.25
CA LEU A 53 13.32 -16.13 2.38
C LEU A 53 13.38 -17.35 1.45
N SER A 54 12.78 -18.46 1.87
CA SER A 54 12.57 -19.58 0.95
C SER A 54 11.56 -19.20 -0.14
N GLN A 55 11.60 -19.87 -1.28
CA GLN A 55 10.68 -19.63 -2.40
C GLN A 55 9.20 -19.68 -1.95
N GLU A 56 8.84 -20.64 -1.10
CA GLU A 56 7.51 -20.77 -0.48
C GLU A 56 7.11 -19.54 0.36
N GLN A 57 8.06 -18.93 1.08
CA GLN A 57 7.84 -17.73 1.88
C GLN A 57 7.73 -16.47 1.02
N ILE A 58 8.47 -16.41 -0.09
CA ILE A 58 8.37 -15.32 -1.07
C ILE A 58 7.02 -15.40 -1.79
N ILE A 59 6.55 -16.60 -2.13
CA ILE A 59 5.22 -16.82 -2.71
C ILE A 59 4.11 -16.34 -1.76
N ALA A 60 4.20 -16.58 -0.45
CA ALA A 60 3.25 -16.01 0.52
C ALA A 60 3.44 -14.49 0.76
N THR A 61 4.65 -14.02 0.46
CA THR A 61 5.25 -12.67 0.47
C THR A 61 4.68 -11.62 -0.50
N VAL A 62 4.84 -11.99 -1.77
CA VAL A 62 4.63 -11.24 -3.01
C VAL A 62 3.20 -11.21 -3.59
N PRO A 63 2.18 -11.96 -3.13
CA PRO A 63 0.84 -11.98 -3.76
C PRO A 63 0.14 -10.63 -3.80
N PHE A 64 0.41 -9.79 -2.82
CA PHE A 64 -0.30 -8.54 -2.59
C PHE A 64 0.25 -7.38 -3.41
N LEU A 65 1.03 -7.71 -4.45
CA LEU A 65 1.80 -6.76 -5.24
C LEU A 65 1.37 -6.84 -6.72
N GLY A 66 0.08 -6.84 -7.05
CA GLY A 66 -0.37 -6.82 -8.47
C GLY A 66 0.22 -5.66 -9.30
N GLU A 67 0.49 -4.51 -8.67
CA GLU A 67 1.24 -3.39 -9.28
C GLU A 67 2.73 -3.39 -8.92
N SER A 68 3.15 -4.18 -7.94
CA SER A 68 4.52 -4.20 -7.41
C SER A 68 5.33 -5.43 -7.85
N THR A 69 4.73 -6.32 -8.62
CA THR A 69 5.42 -7.13 -9.61
C THR A 69 6.12 -6.21 -10.61
N PHE A 70 5.48 -5.12 -11.03
CA PHE A 70 6.11 -4.10 -11.89
C PHE A 70 7.27 -3.40 -11.18
N VAL A 71 7.11 -3.09 -9.89
CA VAL A 71 8.21 -2.59 -9.05
C VAL A 71 9.30 -3.65 -8.96
N TYR A 72 9.03 -4.91 -8.64
CA TYR A 72 10.04 -5.97 -8.60
C TYR A 72 10.79 -6.14 -9.94
N VAL A 73 10.05 -6.10 -11.05
CA VAL A 73 10.56 -6.09 -12.42
C VAL A 73 11.45 -4.87 -12.70
N GLU A 74 11.00 -3.67 -12.33
CA GLU A 74 11.76 -2.41 -12.46
C GLU A 74 13.00 -2.38 -11.56
N LEU A 75 12.92 -2.98 -10.36
CA LEU A 75 14.02 -3.15 -9.42
C LEU A 75 15.06 -4.16 -9.92
N LEU A 76 14.62 -5.24 -10.57
CA LEU A 76 15.50 -6.19 -11.24
C LEU A 76 16.16 -5.51 -12.45
N LEU A 77 15.41 -4.80 -13.28
CA LEU A 77 15.91 -4.04 -14.44
C LEU A 77 17.01 -3.02 -14.07
N GLN A 78 16.89 -2.34 -12.93
CA GLN A 78 17.90 -1.39 -12.46
C GLN A 78 19.24 -2.04 -12.07
N ASP A 79 19.25 -3.29 -11.60
CA ASP A 79 20.49 -4.03 -11.33
C ASP A 79 21.20 -4.47 -12.65
N TYR A 80 20.53 -4.34 -13.80
CA TYR A 80 21.05 -4.64 -15.15
C TYR A 80 21.50 -3.40 -15.94
N GLU A 81 21.45 -2.18 -15.36
CA GLU A 81 22.00 -0.96 -15.98
C GLU A 81 23.51 -1.12 -16.24
N GLY A 82 23.85 -1.65 -17.43
CA GLY A 82 25.23 -1.94 -17.85
C GLY A 82 25.44 -3.31 -18.53
N LYS A 83 24.44 -4.20 -18.55
CA LYS A 83 24.50 -5.46 -19.31
C LYS A 83 23.64 -5.37 -20.59
N PRO A 84 24.22 -5.58 -21.78
CA PRO A 84 23.54 -5.32 -23.06
C PRO A 84 22.47 -6.36 -23.46
N GLU A 85 22.26 -7.41 -22.67
CA GLU A 85 21.19 -8.40 -22.90
C GLU A 85 20.41 -8.57 -21.59
N PHE A 86 19.33 -7.80 -21.46
CA PHE A 86 18.29 -8.06 -20.48
C PHE A 86 17.30 -9.05 -21.11
N ASP A 87 17.28 -10.30 -20.63
CA ASP A 87 16.30 -11.28 -21.06
C ASP A 87 15.06 -11.17 -20.16
N ALA A 88 14.02 -10.51 -20.69
CA ALA A 88 12.74 -10.39 -19.99
C ALA A 88 12.06 -11.74 -19.74
N SER A 89 12.45 -12.80 -20.48
CA SER A 89 11.82 -14.12 -20.40
C SER A 89 12.13 -14.82 -19.08
N GLU A 90 13.37 -14.75 -18.59
CA GLU A 90 13.78 -15.33 -17.29
C GLU A 90 13.01 -14.67 -16.14
N MET A 91 12.82 -13.35 -16.22
CA MET A 91 12.07 -12.60 -15.23
C MET A 91 10.56 -12.90 -15.26
N ILE A 92 9.97 -13.07 -16.45
CA ILE A 92 8.56 -13.45 -16.58
C ILE A 92 8.34 -14.85 -16.00
N GLU A 93 9.24 -15.80 -16.27
CA GLU A 93 9.18 -17.15 -15.71
C GLU A 93 9.27 -17.13 -14.18
N GLU A 94 10.14 -16.27 -13.62
CA GLU A 94 10.24 -16.07 -12.17
C GLU A 94 8.96 -15.45 -11.59
N VAL A 95 8.34 -14.48 -12.28
CA VAL A 95 7.05 -13.88 -11.88
C VAL A 95 5.91 -14.89 -11.91
N GLU A 96 5.83 -15.71 -12.95
CA GLU A 96 4.83 -16.79 -13.06
C GLU A 96 4.98 -17.80 -11.91
N THR A 97 6.22 -18.04 -11.47
CA THR A 97 6.52 -18.88 -10.30
C THR A 97 5.96 -18.30 -8.99
N PHE A 98 5.53 -17.04 -8.94
CA PHE A 98 4.85 -16.47 -7.77
C PHE A 98 3.33 -16.46 -7.87
N GLN A 99 2.75 -16.85 -9.01
CA GLN A 99 1.31 -16.91 -9.24
C GLN A 99 0.70 -18.21 -8.68
N HIS A 100 0.65 -18.33 -7.35
CA HIS A 100 0.05 -19.48 -6.68
C HIS A 100 -1.34 -19.18 -6.11
N THR A 101 -2.18 -20.22 -6.06
CA THR A 101 -3.46 -20.17 -5.33
C THR A 101 -3.19 -20.18 -3.83
N TYR A 102 -3.53 -19.11 -3.14
CA TYR A 102 -3.42 -19.04 -1.68
C TYR A 102 -4.44 -19.97 -1.03
N ASN A 103 -4.06 -20.59 0.09
CA ASN A 103 -4.99 -21.33 0.93
C ASN A 103 -5.85 -20.36 1.78
N ILE A 104 -6.44 -19.38 1.12
CA ILE A 104 -7.35 -18.39 1.67
C ILE A 104 -8.65 -18.57 0.92
N SER A 105 -9.73 -18.92 1.62
CA SER A 105 -11.05 -18.99 1.01
C SER A 105 -11.64 -17.58 0.99
N PRO A 106 -11.92 -17.01 -0.20
CA PRO A 106 -12.56 -15.70 -0.27
C PRO A 106 -13.99 -15.80 0.26
N ILE A 107 -14.37 -14.87 1.12
CA ILE A 107 -15.75 -14.73 1.59
C ILE A 107 -16.45 -13.75 0.64
N PRO A 108 -17.41 -14.18 -0.19
CA PRO A 108 -17.99 -13.36 -1.25
C PRO A 108 -18.57 -12.03 -0.76
N GLU A 109 -19.20 -12.03 0.42
CA GLU A 109 -19.81 -10.86 1.02
C GLU A 109 -18.76 -9.80 1.39
N ILE A 110 -17.60 -10.24 1.91
CA ILE A 110 -16.49 -9.34 2.25
C ILE A 110 -15.85 -8.80 0.97
N GLN A 111 -15.69 -9.63 -0.06
CA GLN A 111 -15.17 -9.18 -1.35
C GLN A 111 -16.08 -8.12 -1.98
N ALA A 112 -17.40 -8.36 -2.01
CA ALA A 112 -18.37 -7.41 -2.52
C ALA A 112 -18.39 -6.09 -1.73
N PHE A 113 -18.22 -6.16 -0.40
CA PHE A 113 -18.10 -4.97 0.44
C PHE A 113 -16.82 -4.18 0.14
N ILE A 114 -15.67 -4.87 0.06
CA ILE A 114 -14.39 -4.22 -0.29
C ILE A 114 -14.49 -3.58 -1.67
N ASP A 115 -15.06 -4.26 -2.67
CA ASP A 115 -15.25 -3.73 -4.02
C ASP A 115 -16.16 -2.51 -4.05
N LEU A 116 -17.24 -2.52 -3.25
CA LEU A 116 -18.12 -1.37 -3.10
C LEU A 116 -17.34 -0.17 -2.54
N CYS A 117 -16.63 -0.37 -1.43
CA CYS A 117 -15.78 0.67 -0.85
C CYS A 117 -14.76 1.18 -1.88
N LEU A 118 -14.08 0.28 -2.61
CA LEU A 118 -13.11 0.60 -3.66
C LEU A 118 -13.68 1.43 -4.82
N ARG A 119 -14.96 1.29 -5.14
CA ARG A 119 -15.60 2.09 -6.21
C ARG A 119 -16.09 3.46 -5.75
N GLU A 120 -16.48 3.61 -4.49
CA GLU A 120 -17.05 4.85 -3.92
C GLU A 120 -15.98 5.88 -3.50
N HIS A 121 -14.73 5.75 -3.93
CA HIS A 121 -13.66 6.67 -3.51
C HIS A 121 -13.87 8.08 -4.06
N GLY A 122 -13.94 9.07 -3.16
CA GLY A 122 -14.02 10.49 -3.48
C GLY A 122 -12.78 11.04 -4.20
N HIS A 123 -12.85 12.25 -4.74
CA HIS A 123 -11.72 12.86 -5.43
C HIS A 123 -10.66 13.36 -4.44
N GLN A 124 -9.38 13.35 -4.83
CA GLN A 124 -8.25 13.81 -4.00
C GLN A 124 -8.48 15.17 -3.33
N LYS A 125 -9.16 16.10 -4.03
CA LYS A 125 -9.49 17.45 -3.54
C LYS A 125 -10.47 17.44 -2.37
N ASP A 126 -11.32 16.43 -2.28
CA ASP A 126 -12.29 16.28 -1.19
C ASP A 126 -11.57 15.84 0.09
N PHE A 127 -10.56 14.97 -0.02
CA PHE A 127 -9.73 14.55 1.11
C PHE A 127 -8.87 15.68 1.70
N ASP A 128 -8.35 16.59 0.86
CA ASP A 128 -7.61 17.77 1.34
C ASP A 128 -8.50 18.66 2.23
N ARG A 129 -9.74 18.89 1.79
CA ARG A 129 -10.71 19.71 2.54
C ARG A 129 -11.12 19.03 3.83
N LEU A 130 -11.42 17.73 3.77
CA LEU A 130 -11.81 16.94 4.94
C LEU A 130 -10.70 16.89 6.00
N ALA A 131 -9.42 16.76 5.58
CA ALA A 131 -8.31 16.75 6.52
C ALA A 131 -8.16 18.08 7.28
N ILE A 132 -8.38 19.22 6.61
CA ILE A 132 -8.39 20.54 7.26
C ILE A 132 -9.56 20.65 8.24
N MET A 133 -10.77 20.26 7.82
CA MET A 133 -11.95 20.30 8.68
C MET A 133 -11.77 19.45 9.94
N LEU A 134 -11.15 18.27 9.82
CA LEU A 134 -10.90 17.37 10.96
C LEU A 134 -9.80 17.87 11.90
N ASP A 135 -8.80 18.62 11.43
CA ASP A 135 -7.77 19.18 12.33
C ASP A 135 -8.29 20.42 13.08
N GLU A 136 -9.25 21.14 12.49
CA GLU A 136 -9.89 22.34 13.07
C GLU A 136 -11.04 22.03 14.02
N ASP A 137 -11.95 21.10 13.69
CA ASP A 137 -13.09 20.71 14.53
C ASP A 137 -13.52 19.24 14.31
N VAL A 138 -13.16 18.38 15.27
CA VAL A 138 -13.55 16.96 15.27
C VAL A 138 -14.95 16.82 15.87
N ASN A 139 -15.97 16.73 15.01
CA ASN A 139 -17.31 16.31 15.40
C ASN A 139 -17.72 15.02 14.67
N ASP A 140 -18.71 14.31 15.23
CA ASP A 140 -19.16 13.02 14.68
C ASP A 140 -19.59 13.16 13.20
N GLU A 141 -20.18 14.29 12.82
CA GLU A 141 -20.66 14.56 11.46
C GLU A 141 -19.51 14.66 10.44
N ASN A 142 -18.42 15.32 10.80
CA ASN A 142 -17.19 15.43 10.01
C ASN A 142 -16.47 14.08 9.91
N LEU A 143 -16.49 13.28 10.97
CA LEU A 143 -15.92 11.93 10.98
C LEU A 143 -16.69 10.98 10.06
N TYR A 144 -18.03 11.03 10.08
CA TYR A 144 -18.89 10.28 9.16
C TYR A 144 -18.65 10.67 7.70
N LEU A 145 -18.49 11.96 7.41
CA LEU A 145 -18.24 12.46 6.06
C LEU A 145 -16.90 11.98 5.48
N PHE A 146 -15.89 11.85 6.34
CA PHE A 146 -14.57 11.31 5.99
C PHE A 146 -14.59 9.80 5.77
N MET A 147 -15.25 9.04 6.64
CA MET A 147 -15.29 7.57 6.55
C MET A 147 -16.12 7.06 5.37
N LEU A 148 -17.17 7.80 4.97
CA LEU A 148 -18.09 7.38 3.92
C LEU A 148 -17.80 8.00 2.55
N GLY A 149 -16.73 8.77 2.40
CA GLY A 149 -16.35 9.34 1.11
C GLY A 149 -17.52 10.03 0.41
N ASN A 150 -18.15 11.03 1.04
CA ASN A 150 -19.26 11.80 0.45
C ASN A 150 -20.46 10.94 -0.04
N PRO A 151 -21.46 10.63 0.81
CA PRO A 151 -22.69 9.95 0.37
C PRO A 151 -23.65 10.86 -0.45
N ARG A 152 -23.17 12.01 -0.95
CA ARG A 152 -24.01 13.04 -1.59
C ARG A 152 -23.70 13.25 -3.07
N LEU A 153 -23.70 12.19 -3.87
CA LEU A 153 -24.01 12.18 -5.30
C LEU A 153 -24.40 10.71 -5.61
N THR A 154 -25.65 10.29 -5.77
CA THR A 154 -26.75 10.87 -6.54
C THR A 154 -28.11 10.28 -6.11
N VAL A 155 -29.12 11.15 -6.23
CA VAL A 155 -30.56 10.87 -6.43
C VAL A 155 -30.76 10.04 -7.69
#